data_AF-A0A223EE83-F1
#
_entry.id   AF-A0A223EE83-F1
#
_cell.length_a   1.000
_cell.length_b   1.000
_cell.length_c   1.000
_cell.angle_alpha   90.00
_cell.angle_beta   90.00
_cell.angle_gamma   90.00
#
_symmetry.space_group_name_H-M   'P 1'
#
loop_
_entity.id
_entity.type
_entity.pdbx_description
1 polymer ?
#
loop_
_entity_poly.entity_id
_entity_poly.type
_entity_poly.pdbx_seq_one_letter_code
_entity_poly.pdbx_strand_id
1 'polypeptide(L)'
;MGVISTNEWMKKDFNRPVQMLERLKSTFNNLGADMIYHHLLKHGMYSPNQKTKLILEDLKENNIWEKTQSLFTAYKKLWGGPDVPIYIFPLMSSGIWNKKVETKSGLAFKDKLFLFYGKGIAEKEMEALLIHEYHHVCRLHHLKKDQKEFTLLDTMIMEGLAERTVGKYLGAKFLAKWTKLYQEDKLREFWSKHLEENHMIKRTDPLHDVLLLGTKGYPYMLGYCSGYYLVKNSEKLSVKKSFTIQSEEFLSKKS
;
A
#
# COMPACT_ATOMS: atom_id res chain seq x y z
N MET A 1 7.85 17.83 -2.79
CA MET A 1 8.44 17.42 -1.51
C MET A 1 9.01 16.01 -1.64
N GLY A 2 10.10 15.70 -0.95
CA GLY A 2 10.77 14.39 -1.05
C GLY A 2 10.53 13.48 0.16
N VAL A 3 11.44 12.53 0.34
CA VAL A 3 11.59 11.75 1.56
C VAL A 3 11.94 12.70 2.71
N ILE A 4 11.12 12.66 3.75
CA ILE A 4 11.30 13.47 4.95
C ILE A 4 12.33 12.79 5.85
N SER A 5 13.23 13.58 6.44
CA SER A 5 14.27 13.12 7.36
C SER A 5 13.69 12.69 8.73
N THR A 6 12.79 11.72 8.72
CA THR A 6 12.19 11.10 9.92
C THR A 6 13.24 10.39 10.78
N ASN A 7 14.38 10.01 10.21
CA ASN A 7 15.57 9.58 10.95
C ASN A 7 16.02 10.65 11.96
N GLU A 8 16.02 11.94 11.60
CA GLU A 8 16.37 13.03 12.52
C GLU A 8 15.31 13.26 13.59
N TRP A 9 14.03 13.01 13.27
CA TRP A 9 12.94 13.08 14.25
C TRP A 9 13.12 11.97 15.30
N MET A 10 13.38 10.75 14.85
CA MET A 10 13.60 9.61 15.73
C MET A 10 14.86 9.74 16.57
N LYS A 11 15.92 10.43 16.12
CA LYS A 11 17.08 10.72 16.99
C LYS A 11 16.68 11.43 18.29
N LYS A 12 15.66 12.28 18.27
CA LYS A 12 15.19 13.07 19.43
C LYS A 12 14.03 12.41 20.16
N ASP A 13 13.08 11.84 19.40
CA ASP A 13 11.77 11.47 19.92
C ASP A 13 11.43 9.97 19.72
N PHE A 14 12.42 9.10 19.51
CA PHE A 14 12.18 7.65 19.32
C PHE A 14 11.31 7.04 20.43
N ASN A 15 11.59 7.37 21.70
CA ASN A 15 10.81 6.85 22.84
C ASN A 15 9.47 7.58 23.06
N ARG A 16 9.17 8.61 22.26
CA ARG A 16 7.98 9.47 22.38
C ARG A 16 7.29 9.63 21.02
N PRO A 17 6.83 8.54 20.38
CA PRO A 17 6.31 8.58 19.01
C PRO A 17 5.08 9.47 18.87
N VAL A 18 4.22 9.58 19.88
CA VAL A 18 3.09 10.53 19.86
C VAL A 18 3.57 11.97 19.77
N GLN A 19 4.54 12.37 20.61
CA GLN A 19 5.17 13.69 20.52
C GLN A 19 5.87 13.90 19.16
N MET A 20 6.48 12.84 18.62
CA MET A 20 7.12 12.91 17.31
C MET A 20 6.13 13.31 16.21
N LEU A 21 4.95 12.69 16.23
CA LEU A 21 3.89 12.83 15.23
C LEU A 21 3.07 14.13 15.37
N GLU A 22 3.30 14.94 16.40
CA GLU A 22 2.81 16.32 16.48
C GLU A 22 3.17 17.14 15.21
N ARG A 23 4.32 16.82 14.61
CA ARG A 23 4.81 17.41 13.35
C ARG A 23 3.89 17.12 12.15
N LEU A 24 2.98 16.15 12.26
CA LEU A 24 2.06 15.74 11.21
C LEU A 24 0.63 16.25 11.43
N LYS A 25 0.31 16.96 12.51
CA LYS A 25 -1.06 17.42 12.78
C LYS A 25 -1.65 18.21 11.62
N SER A 26 -0.90 19.17 11.10
CA SER A 26 -1.35 20.00 9.98
C SER A 26 -1.60 19.21 8.69
N THR A 27 -0.89 18.08 8.50
CA THR A 27 -1.08 17.21 7.34
C THR A 27 -2.24 16.23 7.49
N PHE A 28 -2.80 16.08 8.70
CA PHE A 28 -3.97 15.25 8.99
C PHE A 28 -5.19 16.10 9.44
N ASN A 29 -5.40 17.29 8.86
CA ASN A 29 -6.52 18.16 9.20
C ASN A 29 -6.63 18.45 10.73
N ASN A 30 -5.47 18.63 11.38
CA ASN A 30 -5.35 18.85 12.83
C ASN A 30 -5.85 17.70 13.71
N LEU A 31 -5.85 16.46 13.19
CA LEU A 31 -6.09 15.26 13.99
C LEU A 31 -5.06 15.15 15.14
N GLY A 32 -5.49 14.69 16.31
CA GLY A 32 -4.61 14.41 17.45
C GLY A 32 -3.47 13.45 17.09
N ALA A 33 -2.25 13.73 17.58
CA ALA A 33 -1.07 12.93 17.26
C ALA A 33 -1.16 11.50 17.80
N ASP A 34 -1.90 11.31 18.88
CA ASP A 34 -2.29 10.02 19.43
C ASP A 34 -3.15 9.24 18.42
N MET A 35 -4.17 9.86 17.83
CA MET A 35 -5.01 9.21 16.80
C MET A 35 -4.22 8.89 15.54
N ILE A 36 -3.31 9.78 15.11
CA ILE A 36 -2.38 9.51 14.00
C ILE A 36 -1.53 8.29 14.34
N TYR A 37 -0.94 8.26 15.54
CA TYR A 37 -0.09 7.14 15.97
C TYR A 37 -0.85 5.82 15.97
N HIS A 38 -2.04 5.77 16.59
CA HIS A 38 -2.88 4.58 16.62
C HIS A 38 -3.30 4.11 15.22
N HIS A 39 -3.54 5.05 14.30
CA HIS A 39 -3.83 4.70 12.91
C HIS A 39 -2.61 4.06 12.24
N LEU A 40 -1.42 4.69 12.33
CA LEU A 40 -0.20 4.17 11.73
C LEU A 40 0.25 2.83 12.34
N LEU A 41 0.00 2.58 13.63
CA LEU A 41 0.27 1.30 14.30
C LEU A 41 -0.44 0.13 13.60
N LYS A 42 -1.67 0.32 13.10
CA LYS A 42 -2.41 -0.71 12.36
C LYS A 42 -1.75 -1.07 11.03
N HIS A 43 -0.89 -0.21 10.50
CA HIS A 43 -0.21 -0.37 9.22
C HIS A 43 1.29 -0.68 9.36
N GLY A 44 1.79 -0.87 10.58
CA GLY A 44 3.18 -1.31 10.83
C GLY A 44 4.09 -0.28 11.50
N MET A 45 3.58 0.86 11.94
CA MET A 45 4.36 1.82 12.73
C MET A 45 5.00 1.17 13.95
N TYR A 46 6.20 1.63 14.32
CA TYR A 46 6.89 1.09 15.47
C TYR A 46 6.25 1.48 16.81
N SER A 47 6.32 0.56 17.77
CA SER A 47 6.32 0.88 19.20
C SER A 47 7.76 0.91 19.73
N PRO A 48 8.13 1.86 20.60
CA PRO A 48 9.50 1.99 21.08
C PRO A 48 9.92 0.78 21.90
N ASN A 49 10.93 0.05 21.43
CA ASN A 49 11.59 -1.02 22.16
C ASN A 49 12.96 -1.32 21.54
N GLN A 50 13.72 -2.22 22.16
CA GLN A 50 15.06 -2.56 21.68
C GLN A 50 15.07 -3.12 20.25
N LYS A 51 14.07 -3.93 19.88
CA LYS A 51 13.97 -4.52 18.52
C LYS A 51 13.78 -3.43 17.47
N THR A 52 12.86 -2.49 17.69
CA THR A 52 12.59 -1.40 16.73
C THR A 52 13.71 -0.38 16.68
N LYS A 53 14.48 -0.23 17.77
CA LYS A 53 15.71 0.58 17.79
C LYS A 53 16.80 -0.03 16.91
N LEU A 54 17.00 -1.35 17.00
CA LEU A 54 17.94 -2.07 16.12
C LEU A 54 17.53 -1.99 14.63
N ILE A 55 16.22 -2.01 14.35
CA ILE A 55 15.73 -1.77 12.98
C ILE A 55 16.09 -0.35 12.53
N LEU A 56 15.84 0.67 13.35
CA LEU A 56 16.18 2.06 13.00
C LEU A 56 17.68 2.22 12.71
N GLU A 57 18.55 1.61 13.52
CA GLU A 57 20.01 1.64 13.33
C GLU A 57 20.39 0.99 12.00
N ASP A 58 19.87 -0.20 11.71
CA ASP A 58 20.07 -0.92 10.44
C ASP A 58 19.60 -0.10 9.22
N LEU A 59 18.42 0.52 9.29
CA LEU A 59 17.91 1.36 8.20
C LEU A 59 18.80 2.58 7.93
N LYS A 60 19.41 3.15 8.97
CA LYS A 60 20.36 4.26 8.84
C LYS A 60 21.68 3.80 8.23
N GLU A 61 22.25 2.70 8.73
CA GLU A 61 23.50 2.12 8.22
C GLU A 61 23.40 1.74 6.74
N ASN A 62 22.21 1.33 6.30
CA ASN A 62 21.94 0.93 4.91
C ASN A 62 21.49 2.09 3.99
N ASN A 63 21.50 3.35 4.45
CA ASN A 63 21.13 4.56 3.70
C ASN A 63 19.72 4.47 3.07
N ILE A 64 18.75 3.97 3.83
CA ILE A 64 17.40 3.69 3.31
C ILE A 64 16.66 4.96 2.88
N TRP A 65 16.89 6.09 3.56
CA TRP A 65 16.28 7.38 3.20
C TRP A 65 16.77 7.87 1.83
N GLU A 66 18.07 7.83 1.59
CA GLU A 66 18.72 8.26 0.35
C GLU A 66 18.35 7.35 -0.83
N LYS A 67 18.34 6.03 -0.61
CA LYS A 67 17.92 5.05 -1.61
C LYS A 67 16.44 5.24 -1.98
N THR A 68 15.57 5.40 -0.99
CA THR A 68 14.14 5.68 -1.23
C THR A 68 13.96 7.01 -1.99
N GLN A 69 14.72 8.05 -1.64
CA GLN A 69 14.67 9.34 -2.33
C GLN A 69 15.08 9.23 -3.80
N SER A 70 16.12 8.45 -4.08
CA SER A 70 16.62 8.20 -5.44
C SER A 70 15.57 7.49 -6.29
N LEU A 71 14.98 6.41 -5.75
CA LEU A 71 13.89 5.70 -6.41
C LEU A 71 12.66 6.58 -6.62
N PHE A 72 12.24 7.33 -5.60
CA PHE A 72 11.08 8.23 -5.70
C PHE A 72 11.29 9.29 -6.77
N THR A 73 12.48 9.88 -6.85
CA THR A 73 12.82 10.87 -7.87
C THR A 73 12.71 10.27 -9.27
N ALA A 74 13.21 9.05 -9.46
CA ALA A 74 13.14 8.33 -10.73
C ALA A 74 11.68 8.04 -11.13
N TYR A 75 10.88 7.44 -10.25
CA TYR A 75 9.49 7.08 -10.54
C TYR A 75 8.57 8.31 -10.68
N LYS A 76 8.76 9.35 -9.86
CA LYS A 76 8.05 10.63 -9.99
C LYS A 76 8.28 11.22 -11.38
N LYS A 77 9.54 11.30 -11.84
CA LYS A 77 9.88 11.79 -13.18
C LYS A 77 9.29 10.90 -14.27
N LEU A 78 9.43 9.58 -14.14
CA LEU A 78 8.95 8.60 -15.12
C LEU A 78 7.43 8.65 -15.29
N TRP A 79 6.70 8.81 -14.20
CA TRP A 79 5.24 8.77 -14.20
C TRP A 79 4.61 10.15 -14.35
N GLY A 80 5.37 11.23 -14.14
CA GLY A 80 4.80 12.58 -13.99
C GLY A 80 3.87 12.65 -12.78
N GLY A 81 4.20 11.93 -11.71
CA GLY A 81 3.37 11.81 -10.52
C GLY A 81 3.50 13.02 -9.59
N PRO A 82 2.62 13.12 -8.57
CA PRO A 82 2.63 14.23 -7.62
C PRO A 82 3.85 14.18 -6.71
N ASP A 83 4.27 15.36 -6.24
CA ASP A 83 5.46 15.57 -5.44
C ASP A 83 5.14 15.60 -3.93
N VAL A 84 4.82 14.42 -3.37
CA VAL A 84 4.31 14.24 -2.00
C VAL A 84 5.42 13.91 -0.97
N PRO A 85 5.25 14.26 0.33
CA PRO A 85 6.17 13.82 1.37
C PRO A 85 6.08 12.30 1.59
N ILE A 86 7.25 11.68 1.73
CA ILE A 86 7.39 10.27 2.08
C ILE A 86 8.00 10.17 3.48
N TYR A 87 7.29 9.51 4.39
CA TYR A 87 7.74 9.27 5.76
C TYR A 87 8.18 7.82 5.92
N ILE A 88 9.39 7.60 6.43
CA ILE A 88 9.94 6.26 6.65
C ILE A 88 10.03 5.98 8.14
N PHE A 89 9.52 4.82 8.57
CA PHE A 89 9.59 4.38 9.96
C PHE A 89 10.02 2.91 10.06
N PRO A 90 10.61 2.48 11.19
CA PRO A 90 10.81 1.07 11.46
C PRO A 90 9.48 0.31 11.46
N LEU A 91 9.48 -0.87 10.84
CA LEU A 91 8.34 -1.77 10.85
C LEU A 91 8.30 -2.54 12.18
N MET A 92 7.21 -2.36 12.92
CA MET A 92 6.85 -3.34 13.93
C MET A 92 6.06 -4.46 13.25
N SER A 93 6.66 -5.64 13.18
CA SER A 93 5.92 -6.85 12.83
C SER A 93 4.76 -7.00 13.82
N SER A 94 3.53 -6.90 13.33
CA SER A 94 2.33 -7.22 14.10
C SER A 94 2.32 -8.72 14.35
N GLY A 95 2.82 -9.14 15.50
CA GLY A 95 2.76 -10.55 15.89
C GLY A 95 1.33 -11.00 16.16
N ILE A 96 0.89 -12.07 15.48
CA ILE A 96 0.32 -13.33 16.03
C ILE A 96 -0.39 -14.14 14.92
N TRP A 97 -0.78 -13.54 13.78
CA TRP A 97 -1.54 -14.24 12.72
C TRP A 97 -0.86 -14.23 11.34
N ASN A 98 0.38 -14.72 11.22
CA ASN A 98 0.91 -15.40 10.02
C ASN A 98 2.40 -15.76 10.19
N LYS A 99 2.77 -17.00 9.87
CA LYS A 99 4.11 -17.61 10.03
C LYS A 99 5.23 -17.02 9.13
N LYS A 100 5.11 -15.80 8.61
CA LYS A 100 6.19 -15.13 7.85
C LYS A 100 6.39 -13.71 8.35
N VAL A 101 7.64 -13.37 8.65
CA VAL A 101 8.08 -12.02 8.99
C VAL A 101 7.73 -11.12 7.81
N GLU A 102 6.70 -10.28 7.96
CA GLU A 102 6.51 -9.13 7.07
C GLU A 102 7.70 -8.21 7.27
N THR A 103 8.43 -7.95 6.19
CA THR A 103 9.63 -7.11 6.19
C THR A 103 9.33 -5.70 5.71
N LYS A 104 8.10 -5.45 5.22
CA LYS A 104 7.69 -4.18 4.67
C LYS A 104 6.18 -3.99 4.74
N SER A 105 5.74 -2.73 4.88
CA SER A 105 4.35 -2.30 4.78
C SER A 105 4.31 -0.84 4.32
N GLY A 106 3.20 -0.42 3.73
CA GLY A 106 3.01 0.94 3.24
C GLY A 106 1.61 1.46 3.54
N LEU A 107 1.47 2.78 3.48
CA LEU A 107 0.19 3.45 3.58
C LEU A 107 0.20 4.72 2.73
N ALA A 108 -0.46 4.65 1.59
CA ALA A 108 -0.63 5.75 0.65
C ALA A 108 -1.89 6.60 0.92
N PHE A 109 -1.73 7.91 0.83
CA PHE A 109 -2.81 8.89 0.74
C PHE A 109 -2.67 9.68 -0.56
N LYS A 110 -3.68 10.50 -0.89
CA LYS A 110 -3.64 11.39 -2.06
C LYS A 110 -2.48 12.41 -2.05
N ASP A 111 -2.00 12.76 -0.85
CA ASP A 111 -1.12 13.88 -0.58
C ASP A 111 0.13 13.53 0.24
N LYS A 112 0.29 12.26 0.66
CA LYS A 112 1.43 11.79 1.47
C LYS A 112 1.57 10.27 1.42
N LEU A 113 2.74 9.77 1.76
CA LEU A 113 3.05 8.35 1.77
C LEU A 113 3.83 7.96 3.03
N PHE A 114 3.47 6.85 3.65
CA PHE A 114 4.20 6.23 4.76
C PHE A 114 4.75 4.88 4.32
N LEU A 115 6.02 4.62 4.64
CA LEU A 115 6.71 3.38 4.35
C LEU A 115 7.30 2.83 5.65
N PHE A 116 7.05 1.56 5.91
CA PHE A 116 7.50 0.86 7.09
C PHE A 116 8.45 -0.26 6.67
N TYR A 117 9.69 -0.21 7.13
CA TYR A 117 10.71 -1.19 6.75
C TYR A 117 11.23 -1.98 7.95
N GLY A 118 11.33 -3.29 7.77
CA GLY A 118 11.99 -4.19 8.69
C GLY A 118 13.51 -4.19 8.51
N LYS A 119 14.21 -4.84 9.44
CA LYS A 119 15.66 -5.03 9.39
C LYS A 119 16.08 -5.75 8.10
N GLY A 120 17.13 -5.29 7.45
CA GLY A 120 17.73 -5.94 6.29
C GLY A 120 16.83 -5.98 5.05
N ILE A 121 15.94 -5.01 4.89
CA ILE A 121 15.08 -4.91 3.71
C ILE A 121 15.94 -4.86 2.43
N ALA A 122 15.69 -5.80 1.51
CA ALA A 122 16.40 -5.83 0.24
C ALA A 122 15.98 -4.64 -0.64
N GLU A 123 16.92 -4.08 -1.40
CA GLU A 123 16.67 -2.89 -2.23
C GLU A 123 15.55 -3.10 -3.24
N LYS A 124 15.46 -4.28 -3.86
CA LYS A 124 14.37 -4.62 -4.78
C LYS A 124 13.01 -4.78 -4.09
N GLU A 125 13.00 -5.21 -2.83
CA GLU A 125 11.76 -5.30 -2.05
C GLU A 125 11.26 -3.90 -1.63
N MET A 126 12.20 -3.01 -1.29
CA MET A 126 11.95 -1.59 -1.05
C MET A 126 11.42 -0.90 -2.32
N GLU A 127 12.05 -1.15 -3.47
CA GLU A 127 11.60 -0.63 -4.77
C GLU A 127 10.20 -1.13 -5.13
N ALA A 128 9.91 -2.42 -4.93
CA ALA A 128 8.58 -2.99 -5.17
C ALA A 128 7.50 -2.31 -4.31
N LEU A 129 7.77 -2.09 -3.02
CA LEU A 129 6.83 -1.40 -2.13
C LEU A 129 6.62 0.05 -2.56
N LEU A 130 7.70 0.77 -2.88
CA LEU A 130 7.59 2.15 -3.34
C LEU A 130 6.78 2.26 -4.63
N ILE A 131 7.01 1.38 -5.61
CA ILE A 131 6.22 1.34 -6.85
C ILE A 131 4.74 1.13 -6.53
N HIS A 132 4.42 0.15 -5.68
CA HIS A 132 3.06 -0.17 -5.30
C HIS A 132 2.37 1.04 -4.65
N GLU A 133 2.95 1.56 -3.58
CA GLU A 133 2.34 2.64 -2.80
C GLU A 133 2.35 3.98 -3.53
N TYR A 134 3.39 4.28 -4.31
CA TYR A 134 3.40 5.51 -5.09
C TYR A 134 2.41 5.44 -6.26
N HIS A 135 2.11 4.24 -6.79
CA HIS A 135 1.04 4.06 -7.76
C HIS A 135 -0.30 4.44 -7.15
N HIS A 136 -0.56 4.02 -5.90
CA HIS A 136 -1.73 4.45 -5.15
C HIS A 136 -1.81 5.96 -4.99
N VAL A 137 -0.73 6.63 -4.59
CA VAL A 137 -0.68 8.10 -4.52
C VAL A 137 -1.07 8.71 -5.87
N CYS A 138 -0.46 8.23 -6.97
CA CYS A 138 -0.73 8.76 -8.31
C CYS A 138 -2.20 8.58 -8.69
N ARG A 139 -2.80 7.41 -8.46
CA ARG A 139 -4.21 7.15 -8.76
C ARG A 139 -5.14 7.97 -7.88
N LEU A 140 -4.92 8.00 -6.57
CA LEU A 140 -5.71 8.80 -5.61
C LEU A 140 -5.64 10.31 -5.90
N HIS A 141 -4.53 10.79 -6.45
CA HIS A 141 -4.40 12.19 -6.85
C HIS A 141 -5.29 12.55 -8.06
N HIS A 142 -5.51 11.60 -8.97
CA HIS A 142 -6.35 11.81 -10.16
C HIS A 142 -7.83 11.51 -9.90
N LEU A 143 -8.13 10.52 -9.06
CA LEU A 143 -9.49 10.20 -8.66
C LEU A 143 -10.00 11.28 -7.70
N LYS A 144 -10.85 12.19 -8.19
CA LYS A 144 -11.54 13.21 -7.38
C LYS A 144 -12.67 12.62 -6.51
N LYS A 145 -12.42 11.46 -5.90
CA LYS A 145 -13.37 10.68 -5.11
C LYS A 145 -12.86 10.56 -3.68
N ASP A 146 -13.73 10.78 -2.69
CA ASP A 146 -13.37 10.56 -1.29
C ASP A 146 -13.16 9.06 -1.03
N GLN A 147 -12.18 8.69 -0.21
CA GLN A 147 -11.90 7.28 0.11
C GLN A 147 -13.11 6.55 0.71
N LYS A 148 -14.02 7.25 1.40
CA LYS A 148 -15.25 6.66 1.95
C LYS A 148 -16.23 6.23 0.86
N GLU A 149 -16.15 6.85 -0.31
CA GLU A 149 -17.02 6.56 -1.45
C GLU A 149 -16.49 5.38 -2.29
N PHE A 150 -15.26 4.92 -2.05
CA PHE A 150 -14.64 3.84 -2.83
C PHE A 150 -15.48 2.57 -2.69
N THR A 151 -15.75 1.94 -3.82
CA THR A 151 -16.40 0.63 -3.85
C THR A 151 -15.38 -0.48 -3.60
N LEU A 152 -15.88 -1.69 -3.35
CA LEU A 152 -15.04 -2.89 -3.33
C LEU A 152 -14.27 -3.04 -4.64
N LEU A 153 -14.93 -2.83 -5.79
CA LEU A 153 -14.29 -2.83 -7.10
C LEU A 153 -13.16 -1.80 -7.20
N ASP A 154 -13.37 -0.57 -6.73
CA ASP A 154 -12.32 0.46 -6.76
C ASP A 154 -11.06 0.01 -6.02
N THR A 155 -11.24 -0.56 -4.83
CA THR A 155 -10.12 -1.07 -4.03
C THR A 155 -9.44 -2.24 -4.72
N MET A 156 -10.21 -3.21 -5.23
CA MET A 156 -9.69 -4.37 -5.95
C MET A 156 -8.86 -3.98 -7.19
N ILE A 157 -9.38 -3.06 -8.01
CA ILE A 157 -8.69 -2.61 -9.22
C ILE A 157 -7.47 -1.77 -8.87
N MET A 158 -7.54 -0.93 -7.84
CA MET A 158 -6.42 -0.13 -7.36
C MET A 158 -5.22 -1.02 -6.95
N GLU A 159 -5.48 -2.04 -6.14
CA GLU A 159 -4.47 -3.06 -5.73
C GLU A 159 -3.91 -3.84 -6.92
N GLY A 160 -4.79 -4.30 -7.82
CA GLY A 160 -4.39 -5.03 -9.02
C GLY A 160 -3.52 -4.21 -9.98
N LEU A 161 -3.81 -2.92 -10.14
CA LEU A 161 -3.04 -2.01 -11.01
C LEU A 161 -1.66 -1.70 -10.42
N ALA A 162 -1.57 -1.52 -9.10
CA ALA A 162 -0.31 -1.33 -8.40
C ALA A 162 0.60 -2.56 -8.57
N GLU A 163 0.09 -3.77 -8.31
CA GLU A 163 0.86 -5.00 -8.49
C GLU A 163 1.24 -5.27 -9.95
N ARG A 164 0.34 -5.02 -10.91
CA ARG A 164 0.71 -5.12 -12.34
C ARG A 164 1.87 -4.17 -12.68
N THR A 165 1.93 -3.01 -12.05
CA THR A 165 3.01 -2.03 -12.24
C THR A 165 4.32 -2.52 -11.62
N VAL A 166 4.27 -3.13 -10.42
CA VAL A 166 5.42 -3.84 -9.82
C VAL A 166 5.94 -4.92 -10.77
N GLY A 167 5.05 -5.78 -11.27
CA GLY A 167 5.40 -6.84 -12.21
C GLY A 167 6.01 -6.32 -13.51
N LYS A 168 5.56 -5.16 -14.01
CA LYS A 168 6.11 -4.51 -15.21
C LYS A 168 7.56 -4.08 -15.03
N TYR A 169 7.91 -3.49 -13.89
CA TYR A 169 9.25 -2.93 -13.66
C TYR A 169 10.25 -3.92 -13.07
N LEU A 170 9.79 -4.82 -12.20
CA LEU A 170 10.67 -5.72 -11.44
C LEU A 170 10.48 -7.20 -11.80
N GLY A 171 9.40 -7.54 -12.50
CA GLY A 171 9.07 -8.91 -12.86
C GLY A 171 8.29 -9.67 -11.79
N ALA A 172 7.78 -10.84 -12.18
CA ALA A 172 6.83 -11.62 -11.38
C ALA A 172 7.39 -12.19 -10.06
N LYS A 173 8.71 -12.11 -9.83
CA LYS A 173 9.37 -12.55 -8.59
C LYS A 173 9.07 -11.61 -7.41
N PHE A 174 8.84 -10.33 -7.68
CA PHE A 174 8.64 -9.29 -6.65
C PHE A 174 7.16 -8.93 -6.43
N LEU A 175 6.25 -9.64 -7.09
CA LEU A 175 4.82 -9.51 -6.84
C LEU A 175 4.45 -10.03 -5.45
N ALA A 176 3.42 -9.42 -4.86
CA ALA A 176 2.87 -9.87 -3.60
C ALA A 176 2.37 -11.32 -3.70
N LYS A 177 2.53 -12.11 -2.63
CA LYS A 177 2.19 -13.54 -2.63
C LYS A 177 0.73 -13.81 -2.96
N TRP A 178 -0.17 -12.90 -2.58
CA TRP A 178 -1.59 -13.02 -2.83
C TRP A 178 -1.93 -13.05 -4.33
N THR A 179 -1.06 -12.51 -5.20
CA THR A 179 -1.26 -12.55 -6.66
C THR A 179 -1.25 -13.96 -7.28
N LYS A 180 -0.83 -14.98 -6.51
CA LYS A 180 -0.68 -16.38 -6.97
C LYS A 180 -1.38 -17.40 -6.05
N LEU A 181 -2.24 -16.96 -5.13
CA LEU A 181 -2.90 -17.88 -4.18
C LEU A 181 -3.89 -18.84 -4.85
N TYR A 182 -4.54 -18.40 -5.92
CA TYR A 182 -5.59 -19.16 -6.59
C TYR A 182 -5.35 -19.24 -8.10
N GLN A 183 -5.76 -20.35 -8.70
CA GLN A 183 -5.79 -20.49 -10.15
C GLN A 183 -6.94 -19.67 -10.75
N GLU A 184 -6.84 -19.35 -12.03
CA GLU A 184 -7.79 -18.46 -12.70
C GLU A 184 -9.23 -18.99 -12.67
N ASP A 185 -9.45 -20.30 -12.83
CA ASP A 185 -10.79 -20.88 -12.80
C ASP A 185 -11.46 -20.74 -11.42
N LYS A 186 -10.65 -20.83 -10.34
CA LYS A 186 -11.14 -20.56 -8.98
C LYS A 186 -11.48 -19.09 -8.77
N LEU A 187 -10.73 -18.18 -9.38
CA LEU A 187 -11.02 -16.75 -9.32
C LEU A 187 -12.30 -16.40 -10.09
N ARG A 188 -12.60 -17.08 -11.20
CA ARG A 188 -13.89 -16.96 -11.90
C ARG A 188 -15.05 -17.46 -11.03
N GLU A 189 -14.88 -18.61 -10.37
CA GLU A 189 -15.87 -19.15 -9.43
C GLU A 189 -16.13 -18.19 -8.27
N PHE A 190 -15.07 -17.67 -7.65
CA PHE A 190 -15.16 -16.71 -6.55
C PHE A 190 -15.80 -15.39 -6.97
N TRP A 191 -15.50 -14.90 -8.18
CA TRP A 191 -16.13 -13.71 -8.72
C TRP A 191 -17.65 -13.89 -8.78
N SER A 192 -18.13 -14.91 -9.48
CA SER A 192 -19.56 -15.15 -9.66
C SER A 192 -20.27 -15.43 -8.33
N LYS A 193 -19.66 -16.20 -7.42
CA LYS A 193 -20.27 -16.60 -6.16
C LYS A 193 -20.32 -15.51 -5.09
N HIS A 194 -19.33 -14.62 -5.06
CA HIS A 194 -19.12 -13.73 -3.90
C HIS A 194 -19.05 -12.24 -4.26
N LEU A 195 -18.56 -11.89 -5.45
CA LEU A 195 -18.20 -10.51 -5.79
C LEU A 195 -19.13 -9.88 -6.82
N GLU A 196 -19.71 -10.66 -7.73
CA GLU A 196 -20.55 -10.14 -8.82
C GLU A 196 -21.72 -9.29 -8.32
N GLU A 197 -22.38 -9.68 -7.23
CA GLU A 197 -23.49 -8.91 -6.65
C GLU A 197 -23.03 -7.83 -5.65
N ASN A 198 -21.79 -7.92 -5.15
CA ASN A 198 -21.29 -7.11 -4.05
C ASN A 198 -20.19 -6.11 -4.43
N HIS A 199 -19.68 -6.13 -5.67
CA HIS A 199 -18.50 -5.33 -6.05
C HIS A 199 -18.72 -3.81 -5.95
N MET A 200 -19.98 -3.34 -5.91
CA MET A 200 -20.32 -1.92 -5.78
C MET A 200 -20.55 -1.46 -4.33
N ILE A 201 -20.46 -2.35 -3.33
CA ILE A 201 -20.59 -1.92 -1.93
C ILE A 201 -19.47 -0.95 -1.56
N LYS A 202 -19.81 0.10 -0.81
CA LYS A 202 -18.86 1.14 -0.40
C LYS A 202 -18.00 0.67 0.77
N ARG A 203 -16.84 1.31 0.94
CA ARG A 203 -15.92 1.07 2.06
C ARG A 203 -16.53 1.24 3.45
N THR A 204 -17.62 2.01 3.57
CA THR A 204 -18.36 2.16 4.83
C THR A 204 -19.19 0.92 5.21
N ASP A 205 -19.43 0.01 4.26
CA ASP A 205 -20.13 -1.24 4.51
C ASP A 205 -19.18 -2.26 5.17
N PRO A 206 -19.52 -2.84 6.33
CA PRO A 206 -18.68 -3.86 6.97
C PRO A 206 -18.37 -5.09 6.09
N LEU A 207 -19.22 -5.40 5.11
CA LEU A 207 -19.00 -6.50 4.17
C LEU A 207 -17.86 -6.19 3.20
N HIS A 208 -17.54 -4.92 2.95
CA HIS A 208 -16.43 -4.51 2.09
C HIS A 208 -15.11 -5.15 2.52
N ASP A 209 -14.69 -4.91 3.76
CA ASP A 209 -13.40 -5.43 4.26
C ASP A 209 -13.45 -6.95 4.46
N VAL A 210 -14.63 -7.52 4.73
CA VAL A 210 -14.83 -8.97 4.83
C VAL A 210 -14.56 -9.66 3.49
N LEU A 211 -15.11 -9.13 2.39
CA LEU A 211 -14.89 -9.66 1.04
C LEU A 211 -13.49 -9.33 0.50
N LEU A 212 -12.97 -8.14 0.80
CA LEU A 212 -11.64 -7.73 0.37
C LEU A 212 -10.56 -8.65 0.97
N LEU A 213 -10.57 -8.82 2.30
CA LEU A 213 -9.59 -9.61 3.04
C LEU A 213 -9.89 -11.10 3.03
N GLY A 214 -11.14 -11.50 2.74
CA GLY A 214 -11.51 -12.91 2.77
C GLY A 214 -11.61 -13.48 4.18
N THR A 215 -12.41 -12.84 5.04
CA THR A 215 -12.61 -13.28 6.43
C THR A 215 -14.00 -13.92 6.60
N LYS A 216 -14.38 -14.38 7.80
CA LYS A 216 -15.74 -14.90 8.09
C LYS A 216 -16.24 -16.00 7.12
N GLY A 217 -15.36 -16.88 6.68
CA GLY A 217 -15.69 -18.00 5.79
C GLY A 217 -15.52 -17.72 4.29
N TYR A 218 -15.16 -16.50 3.90
CA TYR A 218 -14.75 -16.19 2.52
C TYR A 218 -13.30 -16.62 2.24
N PRO A 219 -12.94 -16.91 0.97
CA PRO A 219 -11.57 -17.26 0.60
C PRO A 219 -10.57 -16.16 0.98
N TYR A 220 -9.46 -16.52 1.62
CA TYR A 220 -8.42 -15.57 2.06
C TYR A 220 -7.93 -14.66 0.92
N MET A 221 -7.86 -13.35 1.15
CA MET A 221 -7.46 -12.34 0.15
C MET A 221 -8.36 -12.32 -1.11
N LEU A 222 -9.63 -12.69 -0.98
CA LEU A 222 -10.59 -12.80 -2.09
C LEU A 222 -10.60 -11.56 -3.01
N GLY A 223 -10.81 -10.37 -2.46
CA GLY A 223 -10.87 -9.14 -3.26
C GLY A 223 -9.52 -8.82 -3.91
N TYR A 224 -8.42 -8.91 -3.16
CA TYR A 224 -7.07 -8.69 -3.69
C TYR A 224 -6.76 -9.60 -4.90
N CYS A 225 -6.95 -10.91 -4.73
CA CYS A 225 -6.66 -11.88 -5.78
C CYS A 225 -7.54 -11.66 -7.02
N SER A 226 -8.84 -11.41 -6.79
CA SER A 226 -9.81 -11.19 -7.88
C SER A 226 -9.53 -9.88 -8.61
N GLY A 227 -9.15 -8.81 -7.91
CA GLY A 227 -8.78 -7.52 -8.50
C GLY A 227 -7.56 -7.61 -9.39
N TYR A 228 -6.50 -8.26 -8.92
CA TYR A 228 -5.33 -8.52 -9.76
C TYR A 228 -5.65 -9.43 -10.94
N TYR A 229 -6.51 -10.42 -10.77
CA TYR A 229 -6.98 -11.25 -11.88
C TYR A 229 -7.69 -10.45 -12.98
N LEU A 230 -8.63 -9.57 -12.62
CA LEU A 230 -9.31 -8.68 -13.57
C LEU A 230 -8.30 -7.79 -14.30
N VAL A 231 -7.39 -7.16 -13.57
CA VAL A 231 -6.37 -6.26 -14.14
C VAL A 231 -5.38 -7.01 -15.04
N LYS A 232 -4.98 -8.23 -14.66
CA LYS A 232 -4.06 -9.08 -15.43
C LYS A 232 -4.66 -9.51 -16.76
N ASN A 233 -5.97 -9.79 -16.80
CA ASN A 233 -6.70 -10.23 -17.99
C ASN A 233 -7.26 -9.07 -18.84
N SER A 234 -7.20 -7.84 -18.35
CA SER A 234 -7.52 -6.64 -19.12
C SER A 234 -6.47 -6.32 -20.17
N GLU A 235 -6.81 -5.40 -21.09
CA GLU A 235 -5.84 -4.86 -22.05
C GLU A 235 -4.59 -4.29 -21.36
N LYS A 236 -3.46 -4.35 -22.05
CA LYS A 236 -2.23 -3.69 -21.60
C LYS A 236 -2.44 -2.18 -21.59
N LEU A 237 -2.39 -1.59 -20.40
CA LEU A 237 -2.47 -0.14 -20.22
C LEU A 237 -1.07 0.43 -19.98
N SER A 238 -0.86 1.67 -20.45
CA SER A 238 0.28 2.45 -19.97
C SER A 238 0.10 2.73 -18.47
N VAL A 239 1.22 2.92 -17.75
CA VAL A 239 1.18 3.23 -16.31
C VAL A 239 0.40 4.52 -16.07
N LYS A 240 0.58 5.54 -16.93
CA LYS A 240 -0.17 6.80 -16.85
C LYS A 240 -1.69 6.59 -17.02
N LYS A 241 -2.12 5.77 -17.99
CA LYS A 241 -3.55 5.44 -18.17
C LYS A 241 -4.13 4.69 -16.97
N SER A 242 -3.31 3.90 -16.27
CA SER A 242 -3.75 3.19 -15.06
C SER A 242 -4.08 4.12 -13.88
N PHE A 243 -3.64 5.38 -13.89
CA PHE A 243 -3.99 6.35 -12.83
C PHE A 243 -5.40 6.91 -12.99
N THR A 244 -5.98 6.89 -14.19
CA THR A 244 -7.23 7.59 -14.52
C THR A 244 -8.36 6.68 -14.99
N ILE A 245 -8.06 5.47 -15.44
CA ILE A 245 -9.07 4.51 -15.88
C ILE A 245 -10.06 4.18 -14.75
N GLN A 246 -11.35 4.19 -15.07
CA GLN A 246 -12.42 3.83 -14.14
C GLN A 246 -12.39 2.33 -13.85
N SER A 247 -12.86 1.93 -12.66
CA SER A 247 -12.74 0.55 -12.20
C SER A 247 -13.70 -0.39 -12.94
N GLU A 248 -14.82 0.15 -13.39
CA GLU A 248 -15.88 -0.52 -14.15
C GLU A 248 -15.40 -0.97 -15.54
N GLU A 249 -14.40 -0.30 -16.12
CA GLU A 249 -13.77 -0.69 -17.41
C GLU A 249 -13.09 -2.07 -17.34
N PHE A 250 -12.86 -2.61 -16.13
CA PHE A 250 -12.30 -3.95 -15.94
C PHE A 250 -13.37 -5.04 -15.83
N LEU A 251 -14.67 -4.66 -15.83
CA LEU A 251 -15.79 -5.59 -15.82
C LEU A 251 -16.30 -5.94 -17.23
N SER A 252 -15.97 -5.12 -18.23
CA SER A 252 -16.45 -5.34 -19.59
C SER A 252 -15.89 -6.66 -20.12
N LYS A 253 -16.78 -7.64 -20.29
CA LYS A 253 -16.49 -8.91 -20.98
C LYS A 253 -15.94 -8.57 -22.36
N LYS A 254 -14.67 -8.89 -22.61
CA LYS A 254 -14.28 -9.23 -23.98
C LYS A 254 -14.87 -10.60 -24.25
N SER A 255 -16.00 -10.58 -24.95
CA SER A 255 -16.55 -11.69 -25.72
C SER A 255 -15.47 -12.43 -26.48
#